data_AF-A0A4S1W7Z6-F1
#
_entry.id   AF-A0A4S1W7Z6-F1
#
_cell.length_a   1.000
_cell.length_b   1.000
_cell.length_c   1.000
_cell.angle_alpha   90.00
_cell.angle_beta   90.00
_cell.angle_gamma   90.00
#
_symmetry.space_group_name_H-M   'P 1'
#
loop_
_entity.id
_entity.type
_entity.pdbx_description
1 polymer ?
#
loop_
_entity_poly.entity_id
_entity_poly.type
_entity_poly.pdbx_seq_one_letter_code
_entity_poly.pdbx_strand_id
1 'polypeptide(L)'
;MASAARDYGSYLFDAAQRHVAAMGRGFGDGADAALREMTARAGAFFSEEEAQGRPVDIAAAEADLIALLDHAAMLARDIPGYPDGLLGEQSLFPALSWFCPRHPFC
;
A
#
# COMPACT_ATOMS: atom_id res chain seq x y z
N MET A 1 9.80 10.16 -28.67
CA MET A 1 9.46 8.79 -28.23
C MET A 1 8.71 8.93 -26.92
N ALA A 2 7.40 8.69 -26.90
CA ALA A 2 6.65 8.71 -25.65
C ALA A 2 7.11 7.49 -24.84
N SER A 3 7.75 7.73 -23.70
CA SER A 3 7.99 6.68 -22.71
C SER A 3 6.63 6.07 -22.38
N ALA A 4 6.47 4.75 -22.44
CA ALA A 4 5.30 4.10 -21.88
C ALA A 4 5.26 4.54 -20.41
N ALA A 5 4.21 5.29 -20.02
CA ALA A 5 4.07 5.76 -18.65
C ALA A 5 4.19 4.56 -17.72
N ARG A 6 5.12 4.59 -16.78
CA ARG A 6 5.23 3.54 -15.76
C ARG A 6 3.94 3.54 -14.96
N ASP A 7 3.29 2.38 -14.86
CA ASP A 7 2.16 2.22 -13.95
C ASP A 7 2.67 1.99 -12.53
N TYR A 8 3.03 3.08 -11.86
CA TYR A 8 3.51 3.09 -10.49
C TYR A 8 2.47 2.58 -9.49
N GLY A 9 1.18 2.78 -9.76
CA GLY A 9 0.12 2.37 -8.85
C GLY A 9 -0.05 0.86 -8.82
N SER A 10 -0.05 0.21 -9.99
CA SER A 10 -0.05 -1.25 -10.09
C SER A 10 1.23 -1.86 -9.51
N TYR A 11 2.39 -1.24 -9.75
CA TYR A 11 3.66 -1.69 -9.16
C TYR A 11 3.60 -1.76 -7.63
N LEU A 12 3.13 -0.69 -6.98
CA LEU A 12 3.03 -0.61 -5.52
C LEU A 12 2.00 -1.59 -4.97
N PHE A 13 0.87 -1.74 -5.67
CA PHE A 13 -0.15 -2.71 -5.28
C PHE A 13 0.36 -4.16 -5.35
N ASP A 14 1.07 -4.52 -6.41
CA ASP A 14 1.66 -5.84 -6.55
C ASP A 14 2.72 -6.10 -5.47
N ALA A 15 3.49 -5.07 -5.08
CA ALA A 15 4.43 -5.16 -3.96
C ALA A 15 3.70 -5.45 -2.63
N ALA A 16 2.61 -4.74 -2.36
CA ALA A 16 1.76 -5.01 -1.20
C ALA A 16 1.21 -6.44 -1.19
N GLN A 17 0.71 -6.93 -2.34
CA GLN A 17 0.18 -8.29 -2.45
C GLN A 17 1.27 -9.34 -2.20
N ARG A 18 2.46 -9.17 -2.78
CA ARG A 18 3.59 -10.09 -2.56
C ARG A 18 3.98 -10.14 -1.08
N HIS A 19 4.05 -8.98 -0.43
CA HIS A 19 4.42 -8.88 0.98
C HIS A 19 3.38 -9.56 1.89
N VAL A 20 2.10 -9.30 1.65
CA VAL A 20 1.00 -9.92 2.43
C VAL A 20 0.92 -11.42 2.21
N ALA A 21 1.13 -11.90 0.97
CA ALA A 21 1.24 -13.32 0.69
C ALA A 21 2.45 -13.96 1.40
N ALA A 22 3.59 -13.28 1.48
CA ALA A 22 4.76 -13.76 2.21
C ALA A 22 4.52 -13.89 3.72
N MET A 23 3.60 -13.09 4.28
CA MET A 23 3.11 -13.23 5.66
C MET A 23 2.08 -14.35 5.84
N GLY A 24 1.74 -15.10 4.78
CA GLY A 24 0.67 -16.11 4.80
C GLY A 24 -0.73 -15.51 4.91
N ARG A 25 -0.92 -14.28 4.42
CA ARG A 25 -2.17 -13.53 4.52
C ARG A 25 -2.71 -13.16 3.13
N GLY A 26 -3.98 -12.78 3.09
CA GLY A 26 -4.64 -12.11 1.97
C GLY A 26 -5.42 -10.89 2.44
N PHE A 27 -5.79 -10.01 1.50
CA PHE A 27 -6.62 -8.86 1.81
C PHE A 27 -8.09 -9.24 1.91
N GLY A 28 -8.80 -8.65 2.88
CA GLY A 28 -10.27 -8.61 2.84
C GLY A 28 -10.75 -7.60 1.80
N ASP A 29 -11.99 -7.74 1.33
CA ASP A 29 -12.53 -6.94 0.21
C ASP A 29 -12.38 -5.42 0.42
N GLY A 30 -12.72 -4.90 1.61
CA GLY A 30 -12.57 -3.48 1.89
C GLY A 30 -11.11 -3.02 2.04
N ALA A 31 -10.22 -3.90 2.52
CA ALA A 31 -8.79 -3.62 2.61
C ALA A 31 -8.11 -3.63 1.22
N ASP A 32 -8.48 -4.56 0.36
CA ASP A 32 -8.03 -4.64 -1.03
C ASP A 32 -8.44 -3.39 -1.80
N ALA A 33 -9.73 -3.02 -1.73
CA ALA A 33 -10.26 -1.82 -2.38
C ALA A 33 -9.55 -0.54 -1.91
N ALA A 34 -9.36 -0.38 -0.59
CA ALA A 34 -8.67 0.77 -0.03
C ALA A 34 -7.20 0.85 -0.48
N LEU A 35 -6.49 -0.28 -0.49
CA LEU A 35 -5.10 -0.32 -0.96
C LEU A 35 -4.98 -0.01 -2.45
N ARG A 36 -5.88 -0.54 -3.29
CA ARG A 36 -5.91 -0.21 -4.72
C ARG A 36 -6.11 1.28 -4.95
N GLU A 37 -7.06 1.90 -4.25
CA GLU A 37 -7.28 3.34 -4.35
C GLU A 37 -6.02 4.11 -3.92
N MET A 38 -5.45 3.73 -2.78
CA MET A 38 -4.29 4.41 -2.21
C MET A 38 -3.06 4.31 -3.12
N THR A 39 -2.74 3.14 -3.66
CA THR A 39 -1.62 2.96 -4.58
C THR A 39 -1.88 3.61 -5.93
N ALA A 40 -3.13 3.62 -6.42
CA ALA A 40 -3.50 4.35 -7.65
C ALA A 40 -3.24 5.86 -7.51
N ARG A 41 -3.63 6.47 -6.37
CA ARG A 41 -3.34 7.89 -6.08
C ARG A 41 -1.84 8.16 -5.99
N ALA A 42 -1.11 7.31 -5.27
CA ALA A 42 0.36 7.40 -5.19
C ALA A 42 1.00 7.30 -6.59
N GLY A 43 0.51 6.40 -7.43
CA GLY A 43 0.98 6.22 -8.79
C GLY A 43 0.71 7.41 -9.70
N ALA A 44 -0.48 8.02 -9.58
CA ALA A 44 -0.80 9.26 -10.28
C ALA A 44 0.14 10.41 -9.87
N PHE A 45 0.41 10.57 -8.57
CA PHE A 45 1.37 11.56 -8.07
C PHE A 45 2.77 11.35 -8.68
N PHE A 46 3.28 10.11 -8.66
CA PHE A 46 4.60 9.83 -9.23
C PHE A 46 4.67 10.03 -10.74
N SER A 47 3.57 9.76 -11.45
CA SER A 47 3.50 10.02 -12.89
C SER A 47 3.57 11.53 -13.18
N GLU A 48 2.94 12.36 -12.34
CA GLU A 48 3.01 13.82 -12.45
C GLU A 48 4.41 14.36 -12.13
N GLU A 49 5.06 13.86 -11.08
CA GLU A 49 6.43 14.23 -10.72
C GLU A 49 7.43 13.86 -11.84
N GLU A 50 7.34 12.64 -12.39
CA GLU A 50 8.18 12.19 -13.51
C GLU A 50 7.95 13.07 -14.75
N ALA A 51 6.69 13.41 -15.07
CA ALA A 51 6.35 14.30 -16.18
C ALA A 51 6.90 15.73 -16.00
N GLN A 52 7.05 16.19 -14.76
CA GLN A 52 7.66 17.47 -14.40
C GLN A 52 9.20 17.41 -14.30
N GLY A 53 9.80 16.24 -14.56
CA GLY A 53 11.25 16.03 -14.45
C GLY A 53 11.76 16.02 -13.01
N ARG A 54 10.87 15.84 -12.02
CA ARG A 54 11.22 15.73 -10.61
C ARG A 54 11.65 14.29 -10.29
N PRO A 55 12.61 14.10 -9.36
CA PRO A 55 13.03 12.76 -8.97
C PRO A 55 11.90 12.02 -8.27
N VAL A 56 11.69 10.76 -8.66
CA VAL A 56 10.70 9.86 -8.08
C VAL A 56 11.42 8.76 -7.31
N ASP A 57 11.11 8.61 -6.02
CA ASP A 57 11.65 7.53 -5.17
C ASP A 57 10.58 6.46 -4.89
N ILE A 58 10.40 5.56 -5.85
CA ILE A 58 9.48 4.43 -5.71
C ILE A 58 9.93 3.45 -4.64
N ALA A 59 11.24 3.29 -4.43
CA ALA A 59 11.76 2.35 -3.46
C ALA A 59 11.42 2.78 -2.02
N ALA A 60 11.53 4.08 -1.72
CA ALA A 60 11.05 4.63 -0.45
C ALA A 60 9.54 4.44 -0.27
N ALA A 61 8.75 4.68 -1.32
CA ALA A 61 7.30 4.49 -1.28
C ALA A 61 6.90 3.02 -1.02
N GLU A 62 7.59 2.07 -1.67
CA GLU A 62 7.40 0.65 -1.41
C GLU A 62 7.77 0.27 0.02
N ALA A 63 8.89 0.78 0.54
CA ALA A 63 9.30 0.53 1.92
C ALA A 63 8.29 1.08 2.94
N ASP A 64 7.74 2.27 2.68
CA ASP A 64 6.69 2.86 3.51
C ASP A 64 5.40 2.02 3.45
N LEU A 65 5.00 1.58 2.26
CA LEU A 65 3.84 0.69 2.10
C LEU A 65 4.01 -0.63 2.85
N ILE A 66 5.21 -1.22 2.81
CA ILE A 66 5.54 -2.44 3.59
C ILE A 66 5.42 -2.17 5.09
N ALA A 67 5.94 -1.05 5.59
CA ALA A 67 5.84 -0.70 7.00
C ALA A 67 4.39 -0.53 7.49
N LEU A 68 3.52 0.05 6.65
CA LEU A 68 2.07 0.10 6.91
C LEU A 68 1.47 -1.31 7.05
N LEU A 69 1.80 -2.21 6.13
CA LEU A 69 1.26 -3.58 6.11
C LEU A 69 1.75 -4.41 7.29
N ASP A 70 3.01 -4.26 7.69
CA ASP A 70 3.56 -4.89 8.89
C ASP A 70 2.84 -4.41 10.15
N HIS A 71 2.55 -3.10 10.24
CA HIS A 71 1.79 -2.54 11.34
C HIS A 71 0.34 -3.06 11.35
N ALA A 72 -0.32 -3.12 10.20
CA ALA A 72 -1.65 -3.71 10.09
C ALA A 72 -1.66 -5.21 10.46
N ALA A 73 -0.63 -5.97 10.07
CA ALA A 73 -0.49 -7.38 10.44
C ALA A 73 -0.26 -7.57 11.94
N MET A 74 0.46 -6.64 12.59
CA MET A 74 0.60 -6.59 14.04
C MET A 74 -0.76 -6.38 14.71
N LEU A 75 -1.50 -5.34 14.30
CA LEU A 75 -2.82 -5.03 14.84
C LEU A 75 -3.82 -6.18 14.66
N ALA A 76 -3.76 -6.87 13.51
CA ALA A 76 -4.61 -8.04 13.25
C ALA A 76 -4.44 -9.16 14.29
N ARG A 77 -3.24 -9.34 14.86
CA ARG A 77 -2.97 -10.36 15.88
C ARG A 77 -3.61 -10.04 17.22
N ASP A 78 -3.83 -8.76 17.49
CA ASP A 78 -4.36 -8.27 18.77
C ASP A 78 -5.89 -8.20 18.78
N ILE A 79 -6.56 -8.47 17.64
CA ILE A 79 -8.02 -8.48 17.52
C ILE A 79 -8.55 -9.87 17.94
N PRO A 80 -9.34 -9.98 19.02
CA PRO A 80 -9.87 -11.27 19.46
C PRO A 80 -10.81 -11.89 18.42
N GLY A 81 -10.55 -13.16 18.06
CA GLY A 81 -11.38 -13.90 17.10
C GLY A 81 -11.19 -13.48 15.64
N TYR A 82 -10.15 -12.70 15.34
CA TYR A 82 -9.86 -12.27 13.98
C TYR A 82 -9.41 -13.45 13.10
N PRO A 83 -9.87 -13.53 11.84
CA PRO A 83 -9.49 -14.64 10.97
C PRO A 83 -7.98 -14.71 10.72
N ASP A 84 -7.42 -15.90 10.95
CA ASP A 84 -6.04 -16.20 10.56
C ASP A 84 -5.90 -16.10 9.04
N GLY A 85 -4.81 -15.51 8.58
CA GLY A 85 -4.57 -15.32 7.15
C GLY A 85 -5.31 -14.13 6.52
N LEU A 86 -6.04 -13.32 7.29
CA LEU A 86 -6.70 -12.12 6.77
C LEU A 86 -5.97 -10.84 7.19
N LEU A 87 -5.98 -9.84 6.31
CA LEU A 87 -5.67 -8.45 6.60
C LEU A 87 -6.81 -7.61 6.01
N GLY A 88 -7.81 -7.33 6.83
CA GLY A 88 -9.05 -6.65 6.49
C GLY A 88 -9.13 -5.25 7.10
N GLU A 89 -10.29 -4.61 6.97
CA GLU A 89 -10.54 -3.22 7.33
C GLU A 89 -10.21 -2.93 8.80
N GLN A 90 -10.54 -3.87 9.69
CA GLN A 90 -10.36 -3.74 11.14
C GLN A 90 -8.88 -3.61 11.56
N SER A 91 -7.94 -4.11 10.76
CA SER A 91 -6.51 -3.96 11.03
C SER A 91 -5.84 -2.93 10.14
N LEU A 92 -6.29 -2.81 8.88
CA LEU A 92 -5.73 -1.86 7.92
C LEU A 92 -6.09 -0.40 8.24
N PHE A 93 -7.35 -0.10 8.54
CA PHE A 93 -7.78 1.30 8.71
C PHE A 93 -7.18 1.98 9.94
N PRO A 94 -7.03 1.29 11.09
CA PRO A 94 -6.26 1.83 12.20
C PRO A 94 -4.77 2.04 11.84
N ALA A 95 -4.18 1.14 11.07
CA ALA A 95 -2.79 1.30 10.61
C ALA A 95 -2.61 2.50 9.68
N LEU A 96 -3.57 2.73 8.77
CA LEU A 96 -3.61 3.92 7.91
C LEU A 96 -3.69 5.22 8.73
N SER A 97 -4.45 5.22 9.82
CA SER A 97 -4.58 6.37 10.71
C SER A 97 -3.25 6.73 11.40
N TRP A 98 -2.42 5.73 11.72
CA TRP A 98 -1.05 5.94 12.22
C TRP A 98 -0.09 6.39 11.12
N PHE A 99 -0.31 5.94 9.90
CA PHE A 99 0.59 6.12 8.77
C PHE A 99 0.49 7.51 8.11
N CYS A 100 -0.68 8.15 8.13
CA CYS A 100 -0.80 9.53 7.65
C CYS A 100 -0.11 10.50 8.62
N PRO A 101 0.98 11.19 8.17
CA PRO A 101 1.01 11.94 6.91
C PRO A 101 2.05 11.48 5.87
N ARG A 102 2.33 10.18 5.73
CA ARG A 102 3.33 9.72 4.75
C ARG A 102 2.88 9.94 3.31
N HIS A 103 3.46 10.94 2.68
CA HIS A 103 3.30 11.24 1.26
C HIS A 103 3.96 10.14 0.42
N PRO A 104 3.37 9.68 -0.70
CA PRO A 104 2.15 10.15 -1.38
C PRO A 104 0.86 9.36 -1.07
N PHE A 105 0.87 8.55 -0.01
CA PHE A 105 -0.27 7.69 0.33
C PHE A 105 -1.36 8.43 1.12
N CYS A 106 -0.97 9.56 1.70
CA CYS A 106 -1.79 10.63 2.26
C CYS A 106 -1.44 11.91 1.49
#